data_AF-U9TV69-F1
#
_entry.id   AF-U9TV69-F1
#
_cell.length_a   1.000
_cell.length_b   1.000
_cell.length_c   1.000
_cell.angle_alpha   90.00
_cell.angle_beta   90.00
_cell.angle_gamma   90.00
#
_symmetry.space_group_name_H-M   'P 1'
#
loop_
_entity.id
_entity.type
_entity.pdbx_description
1 polymer ?
#
loop_
_entity_poly.entity_id
_entity_poly.type
_entity_poly.pdbx_seq_one_letter_code
_entity_poly.pdbx_strand_id
1 'polypeptide(L)'
;MDFSEFNVNSPIPVECYDEIFYQLRNDRKTLHSCIFVNRFFCHLATPLLWGKPFEHINLDSPKSPLIINTYISSLVDEDKSYLLHTGIPLESPEATYFYYPELLKSFNSQTFQSLIERWLILIDPYNYRKYFC
;
A
#
# COMPACT_ATOMS: atom_id res chain seq x y z
N MET A 1 -17.23 8.07 -1.19
CA MET A 1 -17.64 6.68 -0.94
C MET A 1 -19.08 6.71 -0.50
N ASP A 2 -19.95 5.96 -1.17
CA ASP A 2 -21.32 5.79 -0.72
C ASP A 2 -21.32 4.74 0.41
N PHE A 3 -21.74 5.15 1.60
CA PHE A 3 -21.77 4.29 2.78
C PHE A 3 -22.98 3.36 2.79
N SER A 4 -23.91 3.51 1.84
CA SER A 4 -25.11 2.68 1.71
C SER A 4 -24.81 1.19 1.46
N GLU A 5 -23.62 0.85 0.95
CA GLU A 5 -23.19 -0.53 0.69
C GLU A 5 -22.69 -1.27 1.94
N PHE A 6 -22.32 -0.55 3.01
CA PHE A 6 -21.95 -1.19 4.26
C PHE A 6 -23.22 -1.38 5.09
N ASN A 7 -23.70 -2.62 5.19
CA ASN A 7 -24.77 -3.00 6.12
C ASN A 7 -24.24 -2.87 7.57
N VAL A 8 -24.07 -1.62 8.01
CA VAL A 8 -23.61 -1.26 9.34
C VAL A 8 -24.85 -1.22 10.23
N ASN A 9 -25.23 -2.36 10.77
CA ASN A 9 -26.14 -2.43 11.93
C ASN A 9 -25.40 -1.93 13.18
N SER A 10 -24.89 -0.70 13.14
CA SER A 10 -24.20 -0.07 14.27
C SER A 10 -25.13 0.87 15.02
N PRO A 11 -25.07 0.87 16.36
CA PRO A 11 -25.76 1.87 17.17
C PRO A 11 -25.15 3.28 17.05
N ILE A 12 -24.02 3.45 16.35
CA ILE A 12 -23.29 4.71 16.25
C ILE A 12 -23.31 5.22 14.79
N PRO A 13 -23.58 6.53 14.55
CA PRO A 13 -23.51 7.14 13.23
C PRO A 13 -22.13 6.99 12.54
N VAL A 14 -22.12 6.97 11.21
CA VAL A 14 -20.89 6.82 10.40
C VAL A 14 -19.90 7.94 10.67
N GLU A 15 -20.38 9.17 10.85
CA GLU A 15 -19.58 10.37 11.11
C GLU A 15 -18.77 10.25 12.41
N CYS A 16 -19.29 9.51 13.40
CA CYS A 16 -18.54 9.25 14.63
C CYS A 16 -17.35 8.32 14.38
N TYR A 17 -17.48 7.37 13.45
CA TYR A 17 -16.35 6.51 13.08
C TYR A 17 -15.25 7.31 12.38
N ASP A 18 -15.60 8.25 11.50
CA ASP A 18 -14.61 9.12 10.87
C ASP A 18 -13.77 9.87 11.91
N GLU A 19 -14.41 10.42 12.95
CA GLU A 19 -13.71 11.10 14.04
C GLU A 19 -12.82 10.13 14.84
N ILE A 20 -13.33 8.93 15.18
CA ILE A 20 -12.54 7.90 15.87
C ILE A 20 -11.28 7.55 15.07
N PHE A 21 -11.45 7.26 13.77
CA PHE A 21 -10.34 6.91 12.88
C PHE A 21 -9.38 8.08 12.67
N TYR A 22 -9.89 9.31 12.63
CA TYR A 22 -9.05 10.51 12.61
C TYR A 22 -8.16 10.59 13.86
N GLN A 23 -8.67 10.31 15.05
CA GLN A 23 -7.84 10.25 16.27
C GLN A 23 -6.78 9.15 16.20
N LEU A 24 -7.08 8.03 15.54
CA LEU A 24 -6.15 6.91 15.32
C LEU A 24 -5.12 7.14 14.20
N ARG A 25 -5.18 8.25 13.44
CA ARG A 25 -4.36 8.47 12.22
C ARG A 25 -2.85 8.25 12.37
N ASN A 26 -2.31 8.47 13.58
CA ASN A 26 -0.89 8.28 13.89
C ASN A 26 -0.57 6.93 14.56
N ASP A 27 -1.59 6.18 15.00
CA ASP A 27 -1.43 4.85 15.58
C ASP A 27 -1.57 3.77 14.50
N ARG A 28 -0.47 3.58 13.76
CA ARG A 28 -0.42 2.61 12.66
C ARG A 28 -0.67 1.17 13.11
N LYS A 29 -0.32 0.80 14.34
CA LYS A 29 -0.54 -0.56 14.86
C LYS A 29 -2.02 -0.83 15.07
N THR A 30 -2.72 0.14 15.65
CA THR A 30 -4.17 0.05 15.83
C THR A 30 -4.88 0.08 14.47
N LEU A 31 -4.51 1.01 13.57
CA LEU A 31 -5.09 1.05 12.23
C LEU A 31 -4.87 -0.26 11.45
N HIS A 32 -3.68 -0.87 11.55
CA HIS A 32 -3.42 -2.17 10.92
C HIS A 32 -4.35 -3.24 11.48
N SER A 33 -4.59 -3.24 12.79
CA SER A 33 -5.53 -4.17 13.43
C SER A 33 -6.98 -3.92 12.96
N CYS A 34 -7.38 -2.65 12.78
CA CYS A 34 -8.71 -2.27 12.29
C CYS A 34 -9.02 -2.83 10.89
N ILE A 35 -8.02 -2.96 10.00
CA ILE A 35 -8.20 -3.55 8.66
C ILE A 35 -8.85 -4.94 8.73
N PHE A 36 -8.52 -5.72 9.76
CA PHE A 36 -8.98 -7.11 9.89
C PHE A 36 -10.28 -7.26 10.66
N VAL A 37 -10.88 -6.18 11.18
CA VAL A 37 -12.11 -6.25 11.99
C VAL A 37 -13.33 -6.55 11.11
N ASN A 38 -13.57 -5.72 10.09
CA ASN A 38 -14.64 -5.92 9.11
C ASN A 38 -14.40 -5.02 7.88
N ARG A 39 -15.22 -5.20 6.82
CA ARG A 39 -15.09 -4.42 5.58
C ARG A 39 -15.20 -2.91 5.82
N PHE A 40 -16.07 -2.46 6.71
CA PHE A 40 -16.24 -1.03 7.00
C PHE A 40 -14.97 -0.43 7.63
N PHE A 41 -14.40 -1.08 8.65
CA PHE A 41 -13.17 -0.64 9.31
C PHE A 41 -11.97 -0.71 8.35
N CYS A 42 -11.94 -1.70 7.46
CA CYS A 42 -10.94 -1.79 6.40
C CYS A 42 -10.95 -0.56 5.48
N HIS A 43 -12.13 -0.08 5.07
CA HIS A 43 -12.25 1.11 4.23
C HIS A 43 -11.85 2.40 4.96
N LEU A 44 -12.08 2.50 6.27
CA LEU A 44 -11.66 3.66 7.05
C LEU A 44 -10.16 3.65 7.37
N ALA A 45 -9.61 2.48 7.70
CA ALA A 45 -8.19 2.34 8.08
C ALA A 45 -7.23 2.48 6.90
N THR A 46 -7.59 1.89 5.74
CA THR A 46 -6.67 1.77 4.61
C THR A 46 -6.19 3.13 4.08
N PRO A 47 -7.05 4.14 3.83
CA PRO A 47 -6.63 5.46 3.38
C PRO A 47 -5.72 6.19 4.39
N LEU A 48 -5.87 5.92 5.70
CA LEU A 48 -5.00 6.50 6.73
C LEU A 48 -3.61 5.86 6.71
N LEU A 49 -3.54 4.53 6.53
CA LEU A 49 -2.26 3.81 6.47
C LEU A 49 -1.48 4.11 5.18
N TRP A 50 -2.19 4.15 4.04
CA TRP A 50 -1.63 4.31 2.70
C TRP A 50 -1.58 5.77 2.22
N GLY A 51 -2.10 6.71 3.02
CA GLY A 51 -1.90 8.14 2.77
C GLY A 51 -0.45 8.58 2.89
N LYS A 52 0.31 7.96 3.78
CA LYS A 52 1.72 8.31 4.05
C LYS A 52 2.57 7.04 4.24
N PRO A 53 2.59 6.13 3.25
CA PRO A 53 3.17 4.81 3.41
C PRO A 53 4.68 4.91 3.61
N PHE A 54 5.35 5.83 2.90
CA PHE A 54 6.80 5.98 2.91
C PHE A 54 7.35 6.82 4.08
N GLU A 55 6.50 7.50 4.86
CA GLU A 55 6.97 8.29 6.02
C GLU A 55 7.26 7.41 7.25
N HIS A 56 6.67 6.21 7.33
CA HIS A 56 6.67 5.39 8.55
C HIS A 56 7.25 3.99 8.32
N ILE A 57 8.04 3.81 7.27
CA ILE A 57 8.66 2.53 6.94
C ILE A 57 9.91 2.33 7.78
N ASN A 58 9.98 1.20 8.47
CA ASN A 58 11.23 0.71 9.03
C ASN A 58 12.08 0.12 7.91
N LEU A 59 13.09 0.87 7.45
CA LEU A 59 14.01 0.43 6.41
C LEU A 59 14.84 -0.78 6.86
N ASP A 60 15.09 -1.00 8.14
CA ASP A 60 15.82 -2.19 8.60
C ASP A 60 14.99 -3.48 8.49
N SER A 61 13.67 -3.35 8.30
CA SER A 61 12.79 -4.51 8.11
C SER A 61 13.03 -5.17 6.75
N PRO A 62 13.26 -6.49 6.69
CA PRO A 62 13.39 -7.21 5.41
C PRO A 62 12.07 -7.22 4.61
N LYS A 63 10.93 -6.95 5.27
CA LYS A 63 9.62 -6.87 4.62
C LYS A 63 9.32 -5.49 4.02
N SER A 64 10.10 -4.46 4.37
CA SER A 64 9.83 -3.10 3.90
C SER A 64 9.80 -2.96 2.37
N PRO A 65 10.69 -3.60 1.57
CA PRO A 65 10.65 -3.47 0.12
C PRO A 65 9.41 -4.12 -0.52
N LEU A 66 8.71 -5.02 0.19
CA LEU A 66 7.51 -5.68 -0.32
C LEU A 66 6.35 -4.71 -0.55
N ILE A 67 6.40 -3.49 0.02
CA ILE A 67 5.41 -2.46 -0.28
C ILE A 67 5.38 -2.11 -1.78
N ILE A 68 6.53 -2.25 -2.47
CA ILE A 68 6.62 -2.02 -3.91
C ILE A 68 5.73 -2.99 -4.67
N ASN A 69 5.59 -4.25 -4.22
CA ASN A 69 4.67 -5.21 -4.85
C ASN A 69 3.25 -4.65 -4.93
N THR A 70 2.78 -3.98 -3.88
CA THR A 70 1.42 -3.40 -3.87
C THR A 70 1.22 -2.35 -4.97
N TYR A 71 2.24 -1.51 -5.20
CA TYR A 71 2.20 -0.52 -6.26
C TYR A 71 2.31 -1.16 -7.64
N ILE A 72 3.19 -2.15 -7.81
CA ILE A 72 3.31 -2.92 -9.05
C ILE A 72 2.00 -3.62 -9.41
N SER A 73 1.31 -4.22 -8.43
CA SER A 73 -0.02 -4.82 -8.64
C SER A 73 -1.07 -3.82 -9.11
N SER A 74 -0.93 -2.56 -8.70
CA SER A 74 -1.85 -1.46 -9.03
C SER A 74 -1.54 -0.81 -10.39
N LEU A 75 -0.46 -1.19 -11.07
CA LEU A 75 -0.15 -0.69 -12.41
C LEU A 75 -1.16 -1.20 -13.44
N VAL A 76 -1.36 -0.44 -14.50
CA VAL A 76 -2.10 -0.89 -15.69
C VAL A 76 -1.32 -1.98 -16.42
N ASP A 77 -2.03 -2.78 -17.24
CA ASP A 77 -1.44 -3.95 -17.90
C ASP A 77 -0.32 -3.58 -18.88
N GLU A 78 -0.41 -2.40 -19.50
CA GLU A 78 0.63 -1.87 -20.39
C GLU A 78 1.95 -1.65 -19.63
N ASP A 79 1.89 -1.02 -18.46
CA ASP A 79 3.07 -0.74 -17.63
C ASP A 79 3.67 -2.03 -17.06
N LYS A 80 2.82 -2.98 -16.64
CA LYS A 80 3.28 -4.32 -16.20
C LYS A 80 3.98 -5.06 -17.34
N SER A 81 3.42 -5.00 -18.55
CA SER A 81 4.02 -5.60 -19.75
C SER A 81 5.37 -4.97 -20.09
N TYR A 82 5.47 -3.64 -19.99
CA TYR A 82 6.74 -2.93 -20.17
C TYR A 82 7.82 -3.42 -19.17
N LEU A 83 7.50 -3.54 -17.89
CA LEU A 83 8.44 -4.04 -16.87
C LEU A 83 8.86 -5.50 -17.11
N LEU A 84 7.94 -6.35 -17.56
CA LEU A 84 8.27 -7.72 -17.98
C LEU A 84 9.24 -7.72 -19.17
N HIS A 85 9.03 -6.86 -20.15
CA HIS A 85 9.92 -6.72 -21.32
C HIS A 85 11.32 -6.20 -20.97
N THR A 86 11.48 -5.39 -19.92
CA THR A 86 12.80 -4.97 -19.43
C THR A 86 13.52 -6.09 -18.64
N GLY A 87 12.87 -7.25 -18.48
CA GLY A 87 13.45 -8.43 -17.85
C GLY A 87 13.31 -8.44 -16.33
N ILE A 88 12.40 -7.63 -15.77
CA ILE A 88 12.04 -7.70 -14.35
C ILE A 88 11.08 -8.88 -14.15
N PRO A 89 11.42 -9.85 -13.29
CA PRO A 89 10.58 -11.02 -13.05
C PRO A 89 9.38 -10.64 -12.18
N LEU A 90 8.32 -10.14 -12.80
CA LEU A 90 7.05 -9.88 -12.11
C LEU A 90 6.27 -11.19 -12.00
N GLU A 91 6.05 -11.66 -10.77
CA GLU A 91 4.97 -12.62 -10.51
C GLU A 91 3.64 -11.91 -10.78
N SER A 92 2.69 -12.54 -11.51
CA SER A 92 1.40 -11.91 -11.81
C SER A 92 0.67 -11.63 -10.49
N PRO A 93 0.57 -10.38 -10.03
CA PRO A 93 -0.03 -10.13 -8.75
C PRO A 93 -1.54 -10.23 -8.89
N GLU A 94 -2.20 -10.82 -7.90
CA GLU A 94 -3.66 -10.77 -7.80
C GLU A 94 -4.13 -9.31 -7.82
N ALA A 95 -5.32 -9.08 -8.39
CA ALA A 95 -5.93 -7.75 -8.42
C ALA A 95 -6.02 -7.17 -6.99
N THR A 96 -5.56 -5.93 -6.81
CA THR A 96 -5.62 -5.28 -5.50
C THR A 96 -7.05 -4.88 -5.17
N TYR A 97 -7.46 -5.09 -3.92
CA TYR A 97 -8.78 -4.66 -3.45
C TYR A 97 -8.97 -3.14 -3.53
N PHE A 98 -7.90 -2.38 -3.30
CA PHE A 98 -7.86 -0.93 -3.43
C PHE A 98 -6.92 -0.52 -4.57
N TYR A 99 -7.22 0.60 -5.21
CA TYR A 99 -6.26 1.28 -6.07
C TYR A 99 -5.34 2.15 -5.18
N TYR A 100 -4.31 1.53 -4.63
CA TYR A 100 -3.40 2.14 -3.65
C TYR A 100 -2.71 3.44 -4.12
N PRO A 101 -2.37 3.64 -5.41
CA PRO A 101 -1.80 4.90 -5.89
C PRO A 101 -2.69 6.11 -5.61
N GLU A 102 -4.02 5.98 -5.72
CA GLU A 102 -4.96 7.08 -5.43
C GLU A 102 -5.06 7.44 -3.95
N LEU A 103 -4.67 6.52 -3.05
CA LEU A 103 -4.73 6.76 -1.62
C LEU A 103 -3.57 7.63 -1.13
N LEU A 104 -2.52 7.81 -1.93
CA LEU A 104 -1.29 8.49 -1.57
C LEU A 104 -1.53 10.00 -1.34
N LYS A 105 -1.25 10.49 -0.14
CA LYS A 105 -1.36 11.91 0.26
C LYS A 105 -0.01 12.60 0.41
N SER A 106 1.04 11.84 0.71
CA SER A 106 2.41 12.33 0.73
C SER A 106 3.37 11.28 0.16
N PHE A 107 4.45 11.78 -0.45
CA PHE A 107 5.44 10.94 -1.12
C PHE A 107 6.85 11.34 -0.68
N ASN A 108 7.55 10.44 0.00
CA ASN A 108 8.97 10.58 0.31
C ASN A 108 9.78 9.88 -0.80
N SER A 109 10.28 10.66 -1.76
CA SER A 109 11.01 10.14 -2.91
C SER A 109 12.30 9.42 -2.53
N GLN A 110 13.02 9.91 -1.50
CA GLN A 110 14.25 9.29 -1.03
C GLN A 110 13.98 7.89 -0.47
N THR A 111 12.98 7.77 0.40
CA THR A 111 12.58 6.47 0.95
C THR A 111 12.06 5.55 -0.14
N PHE A 112 11.27 6.07 -1.08
CA PHE A 112 10.77 5.30 -2.21
C PHE A 112 11.90 4.73 -3.07
N GLN A 113 12.89 5.55 -3.43
CA GLN A 113 14.05 5.11 -4.21
C GLN A 113 14.81 4.01 -3.47
N SER A 114 15.11 4.19 -2.17
CA SER A 114 15.78 3.14 -1.38
C SER A 114 14.96 1.84 -1.30
N LEU A 115 13.64 1.91 -1.34
CA LEU A 115 12.77 0.72 -1.36
C LEU A 115 12.78 0.03 -2.72
N ILE A 116 12.76 0.78 -3.83
CA ILE A 116 12.90 0.23 -5.18
C ILE A 116 14.25 -0.49 -5.31
N GLU A 117 15.34 0.13 -4.85
CA GLU A 117 16.68 -0.46 -4.89
C GLU A 117 16.72 -1.81 -4.17
N ARG A 118 16.18 -1.85 -2.95
CA ARG A 118 16.13 -3.07 -2.14
C ARG A 118 15.15 -4.10 -2.67
N TRP A 119 14.07 -3.65 -3.31
CA TRP A 119 13.10 -4.53 -3.94
C TRP A 119 13.70 -5.23 -5.16
N LEU A 120 14.42 -4.50 -6.01
CA LEU A 120 15.14 -5.08 -7.16
C LEU A 120 16.18 -6.12 -6.73
N ILE A 121 16.92 -5.85 -5.64
CA ILE A 121 17.84 -6.83 -5.03
C ILE A 121 17.09 -8.08 -4.54
N LEU A 122 15.88 -7.92 -4.00
CA LEU A 122 15.08 -9.01 -3.47
C LEU A 122 14.55 -9.93 -4.58
N ILE A 123 14.08 -9.37 -5.70
CA ILE A 123 13.45 -10.15 -6.78
C ILE A 123 14.46 -10.69 -7.80
N ASP A 124 15.62 -10.05 -7.95
CA ASP A 124 16.65 -10.44 -8.92
C ASP A 124 18.06 -10.21 -8.34
N PRO A 125 18.46 -10.95 -7.29
CA PRO A 125 19.69 -10.70 -6.54
C PRO A 125 20.97 -10.84 -7.37
N TYR A 126 20.91 -11.55 -8.50
CA TYR A 126 22.06 -11.78 -9.37
C TYR A 126 22.19 -10.76 -10.49
N ASN A 127 21.08 -10.16 -10.96
CA ASN A 127 21.11 -9.24 -12.09
C ASN A 127 20.63 -7.82 -11.77
N TYR A 128 20.28 -7.49 -10.51
CA TYR A 128 19.72 -6.18 -10.14
C TYR A 128 20.54 -4.98 -10.63
N ARG A 129 21.86 -5.12 -10.77
CA ARG A 129 22.75 -4.04 -11.24
C ARG A 129 22.41 -3.54 -12.64
N LYS A 130 21.84 -4.39 -13.51
CA LYS A 130 21.47 -4.02 -14.89
C LYS A 130 20.36 -2.97 -14.94
N TYR A 131 19.62 -2.77 -13.84
CA TYR A 131 18.51 -1.81 -13.77
C TYR A 131 18.97 -0.39 -13.39
N PHE A 132 20.24 -0.20 -13.03
CA PHE A 132 20.81 1.09 -12.59
C PHE A 132 21.82 1.69 -13.59
N CYS A 133 21.97 1.10 -14.77
CA CYS A 133 22.94 1.49 -15.80
C CYS A 133 22.26 1.99 -17.07
#